data_AF-A0A937V337-F1
#
_entry.id   AF-A0A937V337-F1
#
_cell.length_a   1.000
_cell.length_b   1.000
_cell.length_c   1.000
_cell.angle_alpha   90.00
_cell.angle_beta   90.00
_cell.angle_gamma   90.00
#
_symmetry.space_group_name_H-M   'P 1'
#
loop_
_entity.id
_entity.type
_entity.pdbx_description
1 polymer ?
#
loop_
_entity_poly.entity_id
_entity_poly.type
_entity_poly.pdbx_seq_one_letter_code
_entity_poly.pdbx_strand_id
1 'polypeptide(L)'
;MKLLILRSVWTGSSDLDELIEQTIKDGFDGLEGPIPKETEQRREYRKKLDEHNLVYIAEATTGIDFSSDKDWWIPQRDRTIQDHLDDLRWTVEHATEMGAMFVSTMCGCDAWSWQQNVDFFGKALEIEQEANIAIGFETHRARSLFNPWITRDLLLEFPLMKLTCDLVMF
;
A
#
# COMPACT_ATOMS: atom_id res chain seq x y z
N MET A 1 4.42 21.51 10.01
CA MET A 1 3.98 20.39 9.15
C MET A 1 4.42 20.72 7.73
N LYS A 2 5.22 19.86 7.08
CA LYS A 2 5.58 20.00 5.66
C LYS A 2 4.60 19.11 4.87
N LEU A 3 3.93 19.67 3.87
CA LEU A 3 3.14 18.89 2.91
C LEU A 3 4.10 18.27 1.90
N LEU A 4 3.97 16.97 1.66
CA LEU A 4 4.68 16.27 0.58
C LEU A 4 3.68 15.90 -0.50
N ILE A 5 4.03 16.12 -1.75
CA ILE A 5 3.21 15.75 -2.90
C ILE A 5 3.94 14.66 -3.66
N LEU A 6 3.37 13.46 -3.74
CA LEU A 6 3.98 12.32 -4.41
C LEU A 6 3.25 12.02 -5.70
N ARG A 7 4.00 11.54 -6.70
CA ARG A 7 3.44 11.03 -7.95
C ARG A 7 3.14 9.55 -7.79
N SER A 8 1.92 9.16 -8.12
CA SER A 8 1.59 7.75 -8.31
C SER A 8 2.25 7.20 -9.58
N VAL A 9 2.98 6.08 -9.47
CA VAL A 9 3.62 5.43 -10.62
C VAL A 9 2.61 4.99 -11.69
N TRP A 10 1.34 4.78 -11.32
CA TRP A 10 0.27 4.37 -12.23
C TRP A 10 -0.04 5.40 -13.32
N THR A 11 0.38 6.65 -13.12
CA THR A 11 0.17 7.77 -14.06
C THR A 11 1.44 8.21 -14.78
N GLY A 12 2.59 7.62 -14.45
CA GLY A 12 3.89 7.98 -15.00
C GLY A 12 4.37 7.01 -16.08
N SER A 13 5.61 7.21 -16.53
CA SER A 13 6.26 6.29 -17.46
C SER A 13 6.53 4.92 -16.81
N SER A 14 6.48 3.85 -17.62
CA SER A 14 6.96 2.53 -17.23
C SER A 14 8.49 2.44 -17.19
N ASP A 15 9.17 3.37 -17.84
CA ASP A 15 10.62 3.54 -17.74
C ASP A 15 10.95 4.35 -16.48
N LEU A 16 11.85 3.83 -15.65
CA LEU A 16 12.17 4.41 -14.35
C LEU A 16 12.88 5.76 -14.47
N ASP A 17 13.69 5.95 -15.50
CA ASP A 17 14.47 7.17 -15.70
C ASP A 17 13.54 8.29 -16.12
N GLU A 18 12.67 8.01 -17.09
CA GLU A 18 11.63 8.93 -17.51
C GLU A 18 10.66 9.26 -16.36
N LEU A 19 10.28 8.27 -15.55
CA LEU A 19 9.42 8.49 -14.39
C LEU A 19 10.05 9.46 -13.38
N ILE A 20 11.33 9.27 -13.07
CA ILE A 20 12.08 10.14 -12.14
C ILE A 20 12.21 11.55 -12.73
N GLU A 21 12.58 11.67 -14.01
CA GLU A 21 12.67 12.97 -14.69
C GLU A 21 11.33 13.72 -14.67
N GLN A 22 10.22 13.05 -14.98
CA GLN A 22 8.87 13.62 -14.92
C GLN A 22 8.49 14.04 -13.50
N THR A 23 8.87 13.25 -12.49
CA THR A 23 8.58 13.53 -11.08
C THR A 23 9.28 14.80 -10.61
N ILE A 24 10.57 14.94 -10.94
CA ILE A 24 11.36 16.13 -10.60
C ILE A 24 10.85 17.34 -11.38
N LYS A 25 10.64 17.20 -12.69
CA LYS A 25 10.21 18.28 -13.58
C LYS A 25 8.88 18.89 -13.13
N ASP A 26 7.95 18.04 -12.70
CA ASP A 26 6.61 18.48 -12.27
C ASP A 26 6.58 18.90 -10.78
N GLY A 27 7.71 18.83 -10.07
CA GLY A 27 7.87 19.37 -8.73
C GLY A 27 7.33 18.49 -7.59
N PHE A 28 7.23 17.18 -7.81
CA PHE A 28 6.84 16.22 -6.78
C PHE A 28 8.00 15.95 -5.79
N ASP A 29 7.66 15.67 -4.53
CA ASP A 29 8.62 15.31 -3.48
C ASP A 29 9.02 13.82 -3.53
N GLY A 30 8.30 12.99 -4.28
CA GLY A 30 8.53 11.55 -4.27
C GLY A 30 7.56 10.73 -5.13
N LEU A 31 7.64 9.42 -4.95
CA LEU A 31 6.85 8.42 -5.68
C LEU A 31 5.99 7.57 -4.74
N GLU A 32 4.81 7.18 -5.22
CA GLU A 32 3.95 6.19 -4.58
C GLU A 32 3.65 5.06 -5.58
N GLY A 33 3.84 3.81 -5.15
CA GLY A 33 3.54 2.67 -6.02
C GLY A 33 3.98 1.32 -5.46
N PRO A 34 3.68 0.23 -6.18
CA PRO A 34 4.01 -1.12 -5.73
C PRO A 34 5.51 -1.38 -5.66
N ILE A 35 5.89 -2.33 -4.82
CA ILE A 35 7.26 -2.81 -4.71
C ILE A 35 7.65 -3.60 -5.98
N PRO A 36 8.75 -3.25 -6.68
CA PRO A 36 9.27 -4.05 -7.78
C PRO A 36 9.61 -5.49 -7.33
N LYS A 37 9.21 -6.50 -8.11
CA LYS A 37 9.40 -7.92 -7.75
C LYS A 37 10.85 -8.37 -7.81
N GLU A 38 11.64 -7.83 -8.73
CA GLU A 38 13.04 -8.20 -8.90
C GLU A 38 13.95 -7.40 -7.96
N THR A 39 14.86 -8.09 -7.28
CA THR A 39 15.80 -7.47 -6.33
C THR A 39 16.66 -6.38 -6.98
N GLU A 40 17.09 -6.59 -8.22
CA GLU A 40 17.93 -5.61 -8.92
C GLU A 40 17.14 -4.35 -9.27
N GLN A 41 15.88 -4.49 -9.68
CA GLN A 41 14.99 -3.35 -9.91
C GLN A 41 14.78 -2.56 -8.62
N ARG A 42 14.56 -3.22 -7.46
CA ARG A 42 14.43 -2.53 -6.17
C ARG A 42 15.67 -1.72 -5.82
N ARG A 43 16.87 -2.27 -6.05
CA ARG A 43 18.15 -1.58 -5.80
C ARG A 43 18.33 -0.37 -6.68
N GLU A 44 18.03 -0.50 -7.98
CA GLU A 44 18.07 0.60 -8.92
C GLU A 44 17.08 1.70 -8.54
N TYR A 45 15.86 1.30 -8.17
CA TYR A 45 14.81 2.20 -7.70
C TYR A 45 15.24 2.98 -6.47
N ARG A 46 15.75 2.30 -5.44
CA ARG A 46 16.28 2.94 -4.22
C ARG A 46 17.40 3.92 -4.55
N LYS A 47 18.35 3.50 -5.40
CA LYS A 47 19.49 4.33 -5.80
C LYS A 47 19.02 5.63 -6.46
N LYS A 48 18.05 5.56 -7.38
CA LYS A 48 17.52 6.76 -8.06
C LYS A 48 16.74 7.68 -7.11
N LEU A 49 15.96 7.11 -6.19
CA LEU A 49 15.31 7.90 -5.15
C LEU A 49 16.34 8.68 -4.31
N ASP A 50 17.44 8.03 -3.92
CA ASP A 50 18.53 8.67 -3.16
C ASP A 50 19.24 9.76 -3.96
N GLU A 51 19.61 9.48 -5.21
CA GLU A 51 20.31 10.43 -6.10
C GLU A 51 19.54 11.74 -6.29
N HIS A 52 18.21 11.66 -6.24
CA HIS A 52 17.32 12.80 -6.46
C HIS A 52 16.61 13.30 -5.19
N ASN A 53 16.94 12.76 -4.02
CA ASN A 53 16.31 13.09 -2.73
C ASN A 53 14.78 12.95 -2.74
N LEU A 54 14.27 11.94 -3.46
CA LEU A 54 12.85 11.64 -3.56
C LEU A 54 12.41 10.68 -2.45
N VAL A 55 11.26 10.95 -1.85
CA VAL A 55 10.66 10.02 -0.88
C VAL A 55 9.86 8.93 -1.59
N TYR A 56 9.54 7.86 -0.87
CA TYR A 56 8.77 6.75 -1.41
C TYR A 56 7.70 6.27 -0.42
N ILE A 57 6.48 6.06 -0.92
CA ILE A 57 5.40 5.36 -0.23
C ILE A 57 5.20 4.03 -0.96
N ALA A 58 5.30 2.93 -0.22
CA ALA A 58 5.08 1.61 -0.78
C ALA A 58 3.58 1.33 -0.83
N GLU A 59 3.07 0.92 -1.99
CA GLU A 59 1.70 0.49 -2.16
C GLU A 59 1.61 -1.03 -2.00
N ALA A 60 0.77 -1.48 -1.07
CA ALA A 60 0.45 -2.88 -0.86
C ALA A 60 -0.97 -3.17 -1.36
N THR A 61 -1.12 -4.23 -2.14
CA THR A 61 -2.42 -4.73 -2.56
C THR A 61 -2.49 -6.23 -2.25
N THR A 62 -3.53 -6.67 -1.53
CA THR A 62 -3.58 -8.03 -0.97
C THR A 62 -4.72 -8.87 -1.54
N GLY A 63 -4.53 -10.18 -1.63
CA GLY A 63 -5.52 -11.16 -2.06
C GLY A 63 -5.95 -11.01 -3.51
N ILE A 64 -5.01 -10.66 -4.39
CA ILE A 64 -5.29 -10.39 -5.81
C ILE A 64 -4.70 -11.47 -6.71
N ASP A 65 -5.08 -11.44 -7.99
CA ASP A 65 -4.38 -12.20 -9.01
C ASP A 65 -3.16 -11.44 -9.50
N PHE A 66 -1.98 -11.76 -8.98
CA PHE A 66 -0.72 -11.16 -9.45
C PHE A 66 -0.32 -11.55 -10.89
N SER A 67 -1.10 -12.40 -11.56
CA SER A 67 -0.94 -12.75 -12.98
C SER A 67 -1.89 -12.01 -13.92
N SER A 68 -2.84 -11.24 -13.38
CA SER A 68 -3.81 -10.46 -14.16
C SER A 68 -3.47 -8.97 -14.15
N ASP A 69 -3.39 -8.37 -15.34
CA ASP A 69 -3.29 -6.92 -15.50
C ASP A 69 -4.64 -6.20 -15.37
N LYS A 70 -5.74 -6.97 -15.32
CA LYS A 70 -7.11 -6.45 -15.16
C LYS A 70 -7.58 -6.61 -13.74
N ASP A 71 -8.29 -5.60 -13.25
CA ASP A 71 -8.95 -5.61 -11.95
C ASP A 71 -7.99 -5.97 -10.80
N TRP A 72 -6.71 -5.61 -10.95
CA TRP A 72 -5.63 -5.92 -10.02
C TRP A 72 -5.88 -5.38 -8.61
N TRP A 73 -6.78 -4.41 -8.44
CA TRP A 73 -7.16 -3.83 -7.14
C TRP A 73 -8.36 -4.57 -6.48
N ILE A 74 -9.03 -5.48 -7.18
CA ILE A 74 -10.18 -6.24 -6.65
C ILE A 74 -9.68 -7.51 -5.95
N PRO A 75 -10.04 -7.75 -4.68
CA PRO A 75 -9.70 -9.01 -4.02
C PRO A 75 -10.44 -10.20 -4.65
N GLN A 76 -9.71 -11.28 -4.86
CA GLN A 76 -10.27 -12.59 -5.20
C GLN A 76 -11.01 -13.18 -3.99
N ARG A 77 -12.28 -13.56 -4.17
CA ARG A 77 -13.15 -14.01 -3.08
C ARG A 77 -12.77 -15.36 -2.46
N ASP A 78 -12.01 -16.17 -3.19
CA ASP A 78 -11.50 -17.46 -2.74
C ASP A 78 -10.16 -17.35 -1.99
N ARG A 79 -9.55 -16.15 -1.94
CA ARG A 79 -8.36 -15.90 -1.11
C ARG A 79 -8.72 -15.87 0.36
N THR A 80 -7.91 -16.56 1.14
CA THR A 80 -8.06 -16.64 2.59
C THR A 80 -7.46 -15.41 3.27
N ILE A 81 -7.82 -15.18 4.53
CA ILE A 81 -7.17 -14.15 5.36
C ILE A 81 -5.65 -14.34 5.37
N GLN A 82 -5.16 -15.60 5.36
CA GLN A 82 -3.73 -15.86 5.37
C GLN A 82 -3.06 -15.43 4.07
N ASP A 83 -3.68 -15.68 2.90
CA ASP A 83 -3.15 -15.18 1.62
C ASP A 83 -2.98 -13.65 1.64
N HIS A 84 -3.97 -12.93 2.16
CA HIS A 84 -3.89 -11.47 2.29
C HIS A 84 -2.77 -11.02 3.24
N LEU A 85 -2.55 -11.74 4.35
CA LEU A 85 -1.50 -11.43 5.31
C LEU A 85 -0.10 -11.73 4.74
N ASP A 86 0.03 -12.79 3.95
CA ASP A 86 1.29 -13.14 3.30
C ASP A 86 1.68 -12.09 2.26
N ASP A 87 0.72 -11.61 1.46
CA ASP A 87 0.93 -10.49 0.52
C ASP A 87 1.34 -9.19 1.23
N LEU A 88 0.67 -8.88 2.35
CA LEU A 88 0.99 -7.70 3.16
C LEU A 88 2.40 -7.82 3.76
N ARG A 89 2.72 -8.97 4.36
CA ARG A 89 4.03 -9.23 4.98
C ARG A 89 5.15 -9.10 3.96
N TRP A 90 4.98 -9.70 2.77
CA TRP A 90 5.94 -9.54 1.68
C TRP A 90 6.15 -8.08 1.33
N THR A 91 5.08 -7.29 1.19
CA THR A 91 5.21 -5.88 0.83
C THR A 91 5.90 -5.07 1.93
N VAL A 92 5.55 -5.30 3.20
CA VAL A 92 6.12 -4.60 4.36
C VAL A 92 7.61 -4.88 4.53
N GLU A 93 8.03 -6.13 4.38
CA GLU A 93 9.44 -6.53 4.42
C GLU A 93 10.26 -5.76 3.37
N HIS A 94 9.81 -5.77 2.12
CA HIS A 94 10.52 -5.12 1.03
C HIS A 94 10.38 -3.59 1.03
N ALA A 95 9.30 -3.04 1.56
CA ALA A 95 9.15 -1.60 1.79
C ALA A 95 10.19 -1.09 2.79
N THR A 96 10.47 -1.89 3.83
CA THR A 96 11.52 -1.61 4.81
C THR A 96 12.90 -1.62 4.16
N GLU A 97 13.19 -2.63 3.31
CA GLU A 97 14.43 -2.71 2.53
C GLU A 97 14.64 -1.51 1.60
N MET A 98 13.55 -1.04 0.97
CA MET A 98 13.57 0.12 0.07
C MET A 98 13.56 1.47 0.81
N GLY A 99 13.49 1.49 2.13
CA GLY A 99 13.44 2.72 2.92
C GLY A 99 12.20 3.57 2.60
N ALA A 100 11.05 2.92 2.42
CA ALA A 100 9.77 3.59 2.26
C ALA A 100 9.40 4.36 3.55
N MET A 101 8.66 5.46 3.42
CA MET A 101 8.18 6.24 4.56
C MET A 101 7.16 5.46 5.39
N PHE A 102 6.23 4.78 4.70
CA PHE A 102 5.20 3.92 5.22
C PHE A 102 4.62 3.08 4.08
N VAL A 103 3.76 2.13 4.41
CA VAL A 103 3.02 1.31 3.45
C VAL A 103 1.57 1.81 3.37
N SER A 104 1.10 2.25 2.20
CA SER A 104 -0.33 2.45 1.94
C SER A 104 -0.92 1.14 1.42
N THR A 105 -2.03 0.68 1.98
CA THR A 105 -2.49 -0.69 1.78
C THR A 105 -3.96 -0.76 1.35
N MET A 106 -4.19 -1.28 0.14
CA MET A 106 -5.49 -1.80 -0.30
C MET A 106 -5.64 -3.26 0.14
N CYS A 107 -6.32 -3.46 1.28
CA CYS A 107 -6.47 -4.79 1.87
C CYS A 107 -7.88 -5.20 2.29
N GLY A 108 -7.99 -6.49 2.56
CA GLY A 108 -9.25 -7.13 2.91
C GLY A 108 -10.22 -7.19 1.74
N CYS A 109 -11.45 -7.58 2.07
CA CYS A 109 -12.52 -7.83 1.12
C CYS A 109 -13.85 -7.36 1.71
N ASP A 110 -14.63 -6.63 0.91
CA ASP A 110 -15.94 -6.11 1.28
C ASP A 110 -16.99 -7.20 1.59
N ALA A 111 -16.75 -8.43 1.15
CA ALA A 111 -17.60 -9.58 1.42
C ALA A 111 -17.29 -10.28 2.76
N TRP A 112 -16.24 -9.87 3.48
CA TRP A 112 -15.88 -10.47 4.76
C TRP A 112 -16.88 -10.13 5.86
N SER A 113 -17.12 -11.11 6.72
CA SER A 113 -17.85 -10.91 7.98
C SER A 113 -17.06 -9.98 8.92
N TRP A 114 -17.76 -9.43 9.92
CA TRP A 114 -17.13 -8.63 10.98
C TRP A 114 -15.93 -9.35 11.63
N GLN A 115 -16.09 -10.62 12.00
CA GLN A 115 -15.02 -11.38 12.65
C GLN A 115 -13.80 -11.56 11.74
N GLN A 116 -14.02 -11.80 10.44
CA GLN A 116 -12.92 -11.90 9.48
C GLN A 116 -12.14 -10.58 9.34
N ASN A 117 -12.85 -9.44 9.37
CA ASN A 117 -12.18 -8.13 9.40
C ASN A 117 -11.36 -7.96 10.68
N VAL A 118 -11.94 -8.24 11.85
CA VAL A 118 -11.23 -8.14 13.14
C VAL A 118 -9.98 -9.05 13.15
N ASP A 119 -10.12 -10.30 12.71
CA ASP A 119 -9.01 -11.26 12.65
C ASP A 119 -7.89 -10.79 11.72
N PHE A 120 -8.23 -10.24 10.55
CA PHE A 120 -7.26 -9.72 9.60
C PHE A 120 -6.55 -8.47 10.12
N PHE A 121 -7.30 -7.43 10.54
CA PHE A 121 -6.71 -6.16 10.97
C PHE A 121 -5.90 -6.30 12.25
N GLY A 122 -6.31 -7.17 13.18
CA GLY A 122 -5.52 -7.48 14.37
C GLY A 122 -4.13 -8.01 14.00
N LYS A 123 -4.07 -9.00 13.09
CA LYS A 123 -2.79 -9.57 12.61
C LYS A 123 -2.00 -8.60 11.71
N ALA A 124 -2.68 -7.75 10.94
CA ALA A 124 -2.01 -6.74 10.13
C ALA A 124 -1.33 -5.68 11.00
N LEU A 125 -1.90 -5.33 12.15
CA LEU A 125 -1.28 -4.45 13.14
C LEU A 125 -0.12 -5.12 13.88
N GLU A 126 -0.16 -6.44 14.08
CA GLU A 126 1.00 -7.19 14.56
C GLU A 126 2.16 -7.12 13.56
N ILE A 127 1.88 -7.28 12.25
CA ILE A 127 2.88 -7.10 11.18
C ILE A 127 3.49 -5.69 11.20
N GLU A 128 2.66 -4.64 11.37
CA GLU A 128 3.13 -3.25 11.50
C GLU A 128 4.14 -3.10 12.66
N GLN A 129 3.81 -3.68 13.81
CA GLN A 129 4.66 -3.62 15.01
C GLN A 129 5.96 -4.40 14.84
N GLU A 130 5.91 -5.60 14.26
CA GLU A 130 7.07 -6.45 14.00
C GLU A 130 8.07 -5.78 13.06
N ALA A 131 7.58 -5.17 11.98
CA ALA A 131 8.43 -4.57 10.96
C ALA A 131 8.90 -3.15 11.30
N ASN A 132 8.28 -2.50 12.29
CA ASN A 132 8.58 -1.12 12.71
C ASN A 132 8.52 -0.10 11.54
N ILE A 133 7.53 -0.29 10.65
CA ILE A 133 7.16 0.64 9.58
C ILE A 133 5.66 0.86 9.65
N ALA A 134 5.20 2.10 9.51
CA ALA A 134 3.77 2.39 9.60
C ALA A 134 3.00 1.74 8.43
N ILE A 135 1.80 1.23 8.71
CA ILE A 135 0.87 0.72 7.72
C ILE A 135 -0.39 1.59 7.75
N GLY A 136 -0.62 2.32 6.66
CA GLY A 136 -1.85 3.05 6.39
C GLY A 136 -2.83 2.15 5.66
N PHE A 137 -3.99 1.89 6.25
CA PHE A 137 -5.02 1.08 5.62
C PHE A 137 -5.95 1.96 4.79
N GLU A 138 -6.03 1.67 3.50
CA GLU A 138 -6.67 2.54 2.53
C GLU A 138 -8.19 2.35 2.48
N THR A 139 -8.93 3.45 2.43
CA THR A 139 -10.36 3.43 2.10
C THR A 139 -10.54 3.24 0.60
N HIS A 140 -10.75 1.99 0.15
CA HIS A 140 -10.88 1.68 -1.28
C HIS A 140 -12.10 0.79 -1.56
N ARG A 141 -12.75 0.97 -2.72
CA ARG A 141 -13.88 0.12 -3.15
C ARG A 141 -13.47 -1.37 -3.22
N ALA A 142 -14.43 -2.26 -2.95
CA ALA A 142 -14.23 -3.71 -2.82
C ALA A 142 -13.31 -4.17 -1.66
N ARG A 143 -12.74 -3.24 -0.89
CA ARG A 143 -11.92 -3.52 0.30
C ARG A 143 -12.74 -3.37 1.57
N SER A 144 -12.24 -3.93 2.67
CA SER A 144 -12.96 -3.93 3.96
C SER A 144 -13.34 -2.52 4.45
N LEU A 145 -12.56 -1.50 4.07
CA LEU A 145 -12.72 -0.11 4.53
C LEU A 145 -13.52 0.79 3.58
N PHE A 146 -14.17 0.22 2.56
CA PHE A 146 -15.00 1.02 1.63
C PHE A 146 -16.22 1.63 2.33
N ASN A 147 -16.76 0.95 3.34
CA ASN A 147 -17.98 1.36 4.03
C ASN A 147 -17.62 2.18 5.27
N PRO A 148 -18.04 3.46 5.37
CA PRO A 148 -17.63 4.33 6.47
C PRO A 148 -18.12 3.85 7.85
N TRP A 149 -19.20 3.07 7.92
CA TRP A 149 -19.71 2.51 9.18
C TRP A 149 -18.84 1.36 9.67
N ILE A 150 -18.44 0.45 8.77
CA ILE A 150 -17.50 -0.63 9.09
C ILE A 150 -16.13 -0.06 9.44
N THR A 151 -15.65 0.93 8.68
CA THR A 151 -14.39 1.62 8.97
C THR A 151 -14.42 2.29 10.35
N ARG A 152 -15.50 3.00 10.70
CA ARG A 152 -15.67 3.57 12.05
C ARG A 152 -15.57 2.49 13.13
N ASP A 153 -16.29 1.39 12.97
CA ASP A 153 -16.34 0.34 13.99
C ASP A 153 -14.97 -0.34 14.14
N LEU A 154 -14.23 -0.55 13.04
CA LEU A 154 -12.85 -1.06 13.08
C LEU A 154 -11.89 -0.09 13.76
N LEU A 155 -12.02 1.22 13.55
CA LEU A 155 -11.21 2.23 14.24
C LEU A 155 -11.52 2.31 15.75
N LEU A 156 -12.77 2.02 16.15
CA LEU A 156 -13.13 1.93 17.57
C LEU A 156 -12.51 0.68 18.21
N GLU A 157 -12.49 -0.45 17.49
CA GLU A 157 -11.85 -1.69 17.93
C GLU A 157 -10.31 -1.56 17.96
N PHE A 158 -9.73 -0.88 16.98
CA PHE A 158 -8.29 -0.68 16.82
C PHE A 158 -7.92 0.83 16.78
N PRO A 159 -7.88 1.53 17.92
CA PRO A 159 -7.65 2.99 17.94
C PRO A 159 -6.29 3.46 17.41
N LEU A 160 -5.31 2.56 17.30
CA LEU A 160 -3.96 2.87 16.78
C LEU A 160 -3.83 2.63 15.27
N MET A 161 -4.87 2.07 14.63
CA MET A 161 -4.94 1.83 13.20
C MET A 161 -4.86 3.16 12.45
N LYS A 162 -3.94 3.23 11.48
CA LYS A 162 -3.74 4.41 10.64
C LYS A 162 -4.51 4.23 9.34
N LEU A 163 -5.11 5.30 8.85
CA LEU A 163 -5.80 5.29 7.56
C LEU A 163 -4.97 6.00 6.49
N THR A 164 -4.99 5.44 5.29
CA THR A 164 -4.80 6.23 4.06
C THR A 164 -6.18 6.57 3.52
N CYS A 165 -6.53 7.84 3.47
CA CYS A 165 -7.86 8.24 3.00
C CYS A 165 -7.80 8.55 1.50
N ASP A 166 -8.25 7.60 0.66
CA ASP A 166 -8.58 7.92 -0.73
C ASP A 166 -9.94 8.63 -0.78
N LEU A 167 -9.90 9.92 -1.11
CA LEU A 167 -11.06 10.80 -1.10
C LEU A 167 -11.93 10.69 -2.38
N VAL A 168 -11.50 9.97 -3.40
CA VAL A 168 -12.30 9.73 -4.62
C VAL A 168 -13.07 8.40 -4.59
N MET A 169 -12.87 7.59 -3.56
CA MET A 169 -13.46 6.24 -3.44
C MET A 169 -14.75 6.18 -2.61
N PHE A 170 -15.28 7.34 -2.18
CA PHE A 170 -16.56 7.47 -1.47
C PHE A 170 -17.76 7.63 -2.42
#